data_AF-A0A529NQZ1-F1
#
_entry.id   AF-A0A529NQZ1-F1
#
_cell.length_a   1.000
_cell.length_b   1.000
_cell.length_c   1.000
_cell.angle_alpha   90.00
_cell.angle_beta   90.00
_cell.angle_gamma   90.00
#
_symmetry.space_group_name_H-M   'P 1'
#
loop_
_entity.id
_entity.type
_entity.pdbx_description
1 polymer ?
#
loop_
_entity_poly.entity_id
_entity_poly.type
_entity_poly.pdbx_seq_one_letter_code
_entity_poly.pdbx_strand_id
1 'polypeptide(L)'
;MRTEDLIKALDADVRGKAMPLGSAWWMAIAAAGAIAAAVFWLTIGPRPDLMSAMHTMRFLSKFVFTIALAVSAFVLIRALSSPGAPTSRAMAWMAVAPVLVAVAVILELFVVPRVEWG
;
A
#
# COMPACT_ATOMS: atom_id res chain seq x y z
N MET A 1 3.25 -5.88 46.41
CA MET A 1 3.62 -6.53 45.13
C MET A 1 5.11 -6.33 44.93
N ARG A 2 5.85 -7.39 44.58
CA ARG A 2 7.30 -7.32 44.36
C ARG A 2 7.60 -7.11 42.89
N THR A 3 8.57 -6.25 42.58
CA THR A 3 9.05 -5.94 41.23
C THR A 3 9.45 -7.20 40.45
N GLU A 4 10.00 -8.17 41.17
CA GLU A 4 10.44 -9.46 40.64
C GLU A 4 9.28 -10.29 40.05
N ASP A 5 8.08 -10.17 40.62
CA ASP A 5 6.87 -10.84 40.12
C ASP A 5 6.40 -10.20 38.80
N LEU A 6 6.55 -8.87 38.69
CA LEU A 6 6.23 -8.09 37.50
C LEU A 6 7.18 -8.42 36.34
N ILE A 7 8.48 -8.58 36.62
CA ILE A 7 9.48 -8.99 35.65
C ILE A 7 9.25 -10.44 35.19
N LYS A 8 8.93 -11.35 36.12
CA LYS A 8 8.59 -12.74 35.77
C LYS A 8 7.34 -12.85 34.92
N ALA A 9 6.32 -12.05 35.22
CA ALA A 9 5.10 -11.99 34.43
C ALA A 9 5.37 -11.45 33.00
N LEU A 10 6.19 -10.40 32.87
CA LEU A 10 6.61 -9.89 31.56
C LEU A 10 7.43 -10.92 30.77
N ASP A 11 8.40 -11.60 31.39
CA ASP A 11 9.23 -12.61 30.72
C ASP A 11 8.40 -13.82 30.27
N ALA A 12 7.41 -14.24 31.08
CA ALA A 12 6.50 -15.31 30.73
C ALA A 12 5.58 -14.94 29.55
N ASP A 13 5.13 -13.68 29.47
CA ASP A 13 4.30 -13.18 28.37
C ASP A 13 5.09 -13.03 27.05
N VAL A 14 6.35 -12.60 27.14
CA VAL A 14 7.28 -12.53 25.99
C VAL A 14 7.61 -13.92 25.41
N ARG A 15 7.58 -14.97 26.22
CA ARG A 15 7.79 -16.37 25.77
C ARG A 15 6.62 -16.97 25.01
N GLY A 16 5.45 -16.31 25.01
CA GLY A 16 4.38 -16.62 24.07
C GLY A 16 4.91 -16.47 22.66
N LYS A 17 5.00 -17.58 21.92
CA LYS A 17 5.52 -17.65 20.55
C LYS A 17 4.58 -16.96 19.56
N ALA A 18 4.34 -15.67 19.76
CA ALA A 18 3.63 -14.83 18.82
C ALA A 18 4.40 -14.86 17.51
N MET A 19 3.68 -15.09 16.41
CA MET A 19 4.28 -15.16 15.09
C MET A 19 5.05 -13.86 14.84
N PRO A 20 6.32 -13.91 14.39
CA PRO A 20 7.10 -12.70 14.17
C PRO A 20 6.33 -11.80 13.22
N LEU A 21 6.12 -10.55 13.61
CA LEU A 21 5.27 -9.56 12.90
C LEU A 21 5.58 -9.53 11.39
N GLY A 22 6.85 -9.64 11.00
CA GLY A 22 7.24 -9.69 9.59
C GLY A 22 6.64 -10.85 8.80
N SER A 23 6.56 -12.05 9.39
CA SER A 23 5.94 -13.22 8.76
C SER A 23 4.43 -13.08 8.69
N ALA A 24 3.80 -12.51 9.72
CA ALA A 24 2.37 -12.21 9.72
C ALA A 24 1.97 -11.25 8.59
N TRP A 25 2.76 -10.19 8.37
CA TRP A 25 2.51 -9.23 7.29
C TRP A 25 2.64 -9.84 5.90
N TRP A 26 3.68 -10.65 5.66
CA TRP A 26 3.83 -11.33 4.36
C TRP A 26 2.69 -12.30 4.07
N MET A 27 2.26 -13.06 5.08
CA MET A 27 1.13 -13.98 4.94
C MET A 27 -0.17 -13.22 4.69
N ALA A 28 -0.39 -12.08 5.37
CA ALA A 28 -1.55 -11.22 5.15
C ALA A 28 -1.57 -10.63 3.74
N ILE A 29 -0.43 -10.13 3.23
CA ILE A 29 -0.32 -9.60 1.87
C ILE A 29 -0.59 -10.69 0.83
N ALA A 30 -0.02 -11.89 1.02
CA ALA A 30 -0.23 -13.01 0.11
C ALA A 30 -1.69 -13.47 0.09
N ALA A 31 -2.31 -13.61 1.26
CA ALA A 31 -3.72 -13.98 1.39
C ALA A 31 -4.64 -12.92 0.77
N ALA A 32 -4.40 -11.64 1.06
CA ALA A 32 -5.16 -10.52 0.48
C ALA A 32 -5.03 -10.49 -1.05
N GLY A 33 -3.82 -10.68 -1.58
CA GLY A 33 -3.57 -10.75 -3.02
C GLY A 33 -4.28 -11.93 -3.69
N ALA A 34 -4.24 -13.11 -3.07
CA ALA A 34 -4.92 -14.30 -3.59
C ALA A 34 -6.45 -14.13 -3.59
N ILE A 35 -7.02 -13.59 -2.51
CA ILE A 35 -8.46 -13.31 -2.41
C ILE A 35 -8.86 -12.26 -3.45
N ALA A 36 -8.11 -11.16 -3.57
CA ALA A 36 -8.38 -10.11 -4.55
C ALA A 36 -8.32 -10.64 -5.98
N ALA A 37 -7.34 -11.48 -6.30
CA ALA A 37 -7.24 -12.14 -7.61
C ALA A 37 -8.44 -13.05 -7.86
N ALA A 38 -8.82 -13.90 -6.91
CA ALA A 38 -9.96 -14.80 -7.05
C ALA A 38 -11.27 -14.01 -7.29
N VAL A 39 -11.52 -12.97 -6.50
CA VAL A 39 -12.69 -12.10 -6.67
C VAL A 39 -12.67 -11.42 -8.03
N PHE A 40 -11.52 -10.86 -8.45
CA PHE A 40 -11.38 -10.23 -9.76
C PHE A 40 -11.73 -11.19 -10.90
N TRP A 41 -11.18 -12.41 -10.87
CA TRP A 41 -11.42 -13.42 -11.90
C TRP A 41 -12.87 -13.90 -11.93
N LEU A 42 -13.51 -14.03 -10.76
CA LEU A 42 -14.89 -14.53 -10.67
C LEU A 42 -15.94 -13.47 -11.03
N THR A 43 -15.63 -12.18 -10.88
CA THR A 43 -16.64 -11.11 -10.99
C THR A 43 -16.44 -10.19 -12.20
N ILE A 44 -15.20 -9.86 -12.54
CA ILE A 44 -14.88 -8.84 -13.56
C ILE A 44 -14.21 -9.50 -14.77
N GLY A 45 -13.20 -10.35 -14.51
CA GLY A 45 -12.37 -10.96 -15.55
C GLY A 45 -11.43 -9.97 -16.25
N PRO A 46 -10.44 -10.47 -17.03
CA PRO A 46 -9.53 -9.63 -17.78
C PRO A 46 -10.25 -8.90 -18.92
N ARG A 47 -9.89 -7.63 -19.12
CA ARG A 47 -10.47 -6.81 -20.20
C ARG A 47 -9.97 -7.31 -21.56
N PRO A 48 -10.83 -7.46 -22.59
CA PRO A 48 -10.40 -7.97 -23.89
C PRO A 48 -9.40 -7.06 -24.62
N ASP A 49 -9.42 -5.74 -24.33
CA ASP A 49 -8.50 -4.75 -24.90
C ASP A 49 -7.28 -4.46 -24.00
N LEU A 50 -6.98 -5.34 -23.02
CA LEU A 50 -5.89 -5.15 -22.06
C LEU A 50 -4.56 -4.87 -22.75
N MET A 51 -4.21 -5.67 -23.77
CA MET A 51 -2.94 -5.53 -24.50
C MET A 51 -2.81 -4.16 -25.16
N SER A 52 -3.86 -3.65 -25.81
CA SER A 52 -3.84 -2.30 -26.39
C SER A 52 -3.83 -1.22 -25.31
N ALA A 53 -4.59 -1.40 -24.23
CA ALA A 53 -4.69 -0.42 -23.15
C ALA A 53 -3.37 -0.25 -22.41
N MET A 54 -2.56 -1.32 -22.26
CA MET A 54 -1.26 -1.28 -21.59
C MET A 54 -0.26 -0.30 -22.23
N HIS A 55 -0.42 0.02 -23.51
CA HIS A 55 0.42 1.00 -24.20
C HIS A 55 -0.06 2.45 -24.02
N THR A 56 -1.14 2.68 -23.27
CA THR A 56 -1.66 4.03 -23.00
C THR A 56 -1.18 4.54 -21.63
N MET A 57 -0.72 5.79 -21.61
CA MET A 57 -0.26 6.45 -20.39
C MET A 57 -1.35 6.48 -19.30
N ARG A 58 -2.62 6.67 -19.70
CA ARG A 58 -3.80 6.73 -18.82
C ARG A 58 -4.10 5.40 -18.12
N PHE A 59 -3.76 4.29 -18.75
CA PHE A 59 -3.93 2.98 -18.13
C PHE A 59 -2.83 2.74 -17.09
N LEU A 60 -1.57 2.96 -17.47
CA LEU A 60 -0.42 2.68 -16.61
C LEU A 60 -0.38 3.62 -15.38
N SER A 61 -0.80 4.88 -15.54
CA SER A 61 -0.84 5.87 -14.45
C SER A 61 -1.70 5.41 -13.26
N LYS A 62 -2.80 4.68 -13.50
CA LYS A 62 -3.66 4.11 -12.45
C LYS A 62 -2.90 3.14 -11.55
N PHE A 63 -2.06 2.29 -12.13
CA PHE A 63 -1.25 1.32 -11.37
C PHE A 63 -0.11 2.02 -10.64
N VAL A 64 0.59 2.93 -11.31
CA VAL A 64 1.70 3.68 -10.70
C VAL A 64 1.21 4.46 -9.48
N PHE A 65 0.09 5.18 -9.61
CA PHE A 65 -0.51 5.92 -8.51
C PHE A 65 -0.94 5.02 -7.35
N THR A 66 -1.68 3.95 -7.64
CA THR A 66 -2.20 3.05 -6.59
C THR A 66 -1.08 2.32 -5.85
N ILE A 67 -0.04 1.86 -6.56
CA ILE A 67 1.14 1.24 -5.95
C ILE A 67 1.90 2.24 -5.10
N ALA A 68 2.15 3.46 -5.60
CA ALA A 68 2.85 4.49 -4.84
C ALA A 68 2.10 4.89 -3.56
N LEU A 69 0.76 4.99 -3.65
CA LEU A 69 -0.09 5.24 -2.49
C LEU A 69 -0.05 4.08 -1.49
N ALA A 70 -0.18 2.84 -1.97
CA ALA A 70 -0.15 1.66 -1.13
C ALA A 70 1.20 1.54 -0.38
N VAL A 71 2.32 1.73 -1.09
CA VAL A 71 3.66 1.65 -0.50
C VAL A 71 3.87 2.77 0.53
N SER A 72 3.54 4.02 0.20
CA SER A 72 3.70 5.15 1.13
C SER A 72 2.82 5.01 2.38
N ALA A 73 1.56 4.60 2.22
CA ALA A 73 0.67 4.31 3.33
C ALA A 73 1.17 3.15 4.20
N PHE A 74 1.66 2.07 3.57
CA PHE A 74 2.21 0.92 4.29
C PHE A 74 3.42 1.29 5.15
N VAL A 75 4.36 2.08 4.59
CA VAL A 75 5.53 2.57 5.34
C VAL A 75 5.09 3.40 6.55
N LEU A 76 4.06 4.24 6.41
CA LEU A 76 3.54 5.03 7.52
C LEU A 76 2.86 4.17 8.60
N ILE A 77 1.98 3.23 8.20
CA ILE A 77 1.32 2.30 9.14
C ILE A 77 2.36 1.51 9.92
N ARG A 78 3.43 1.05 9.25
CA ARG A 78 4.51 0.30 9.88
C ARG A 78 5.32 1.14 10.87
N ALA A 79 5.53 2.42 10.58
CA ALA A 79 6.17 3.36 11.49
C ALA A 79 5.30 3.66 12.71
N LEU A 80 3.99 3.89 12.50
CA LEU A 80 3.02 4.15 13.57
C LEU A 80 2.81 2.95 14.51
N SER A 81 3.02 1.73 14.02
CA SER A 81 2.91 0.51 14.81
C SER A 81 4.06 0.29 15.81
N SER A 82 5.13 1.12 15.75
CA SER A 82 6.26 1.03 16.66
C SER A 82 6.30 2.26 17.58
N PRO A 83 6.18 2.09 18.91
CA PRO A 83 6.27 3.21 19.83
C PRO A 83 7.63 3.91 19.72
N GLY A 84 7.63 5.24 19.57
CA GLY A 84 8.84 6.06 19.50
C GLY A 84 9.53 6.15 18.12
N ALA A 85 8.98 5.53 17.07
CA ALA A 85 9.56 5.63 15.73
C ALA A 85 9.39 7.05 15.13
N PRO A 86 10.39 7.59 14.39
CA PRO A 86 10.26 8.88 13.74
C PRO A 86 9.27 8.81 12.56
N THR A 87 8.10 9.42 12.72
CA THR A 87 7.00 9.38 11.73
C THR A 87 7.06 10.50 10.69
N SER A 88 7.82 11.57 10.92
CA SER A 88 7.85 12.77 10.06
C SER A 88 8.22 12.47 8.60
N ARG A 89 9.26 11.64 8.39
CA ARG A 89 9.68 11.22 7.05
C ARG A 89 8.64 10.31 6.38
N ALA A 90 8.03 9.40 7.14
CA ALA A 90 6.99 8.51 6.62
C ALA A 90 5.71 9.27 6.24
N MET A 91 5.35 10.30 7.00
CA MET A 91 4.26 11.22 6.64
C MET A 91 4.58 12.00 5.37
N ALA A 92 5.81 12.50 5.21
CA ALA A 92 6.21 13.19 3.98
C ALA A 92 6.08 12.29 2.73
N TRP A 93 6.32 10.98 2.86
CA TRP A 93 6.13 10.02 1.77
C TRP A 93 4.68 9.90 1.29
N MET A 94 3.68 10.24 2.11
CA MET A 94 2.28 10.27 1.65
C MET A 94 2.04 11.32 0.56
N ALA A 95 2.90 12.35 0.47
CA ALA A 95 2.79 13.37 -0.58
C ALA A 95 3.17 12.84 -1.97
N VAL A 96 3.87 11.70 -2.06
CA VAL A 96 4.26 11.12 -3.36
C VAL A 96 3.05 10.78 -4.21
N ALA A 97 2.02 10.17 -3.62
CA ALA A 97 0.82 9.78 -4.34
C ALA A 97 0.06 10.98 -4.96
N PRO A 98 -0.33 12.04 -4.21
CA PRO A 98 -0.99 13.20 -4.81
C PRO A 98 -0.09 13.96 -5.79
N VAL A 99 1.22 14.01 -5.57
CA VAL A 99 2.17 14.61 -6.53
C VAL A 99 2.18 13.84 -7.85
N LEU A 100 2.22 12.50 -7.81
CA LEU A 100 2.15 11.68 -9.02
C LEU A 100 0.85 11.90 -9.80
N VAL A 101 -0.29 12.05 -9.11
CA VAL A 101 -1.57 12.39 -9.76
C VAL A 101 -1.50 13.76 -10.41
N ALA A 102 -1.02 14.77 -9.69
CA ALA A 102 -0.91 16.12 -10.23
C ALA A 102 -0.04 16.15 -11.50
N VAL A 103 1.11 15.47 -11.48
CA VAL A 103 1.99 15.33 -12.65
C VAL A 103 1.28 14.61 -13.80
N ALA A 104 0.59 13.49 -13.52
CA ALA A 104 -0.13 12.76 -14.55
C ALA A 104 -1.23 13.61 -15.21
N VAL A 105 -2.00 14.36 -14.42
CA VAL A 105 -3.04 15.28 -14.90
C VAL A 105 -2.44 16.40 -15.74
N ILE A 106 -1.35 17.03 -15.29
CA ILE A 106 -0.67 18.09 -16.03
C ILE A 106 -0.18 17.56 -17.38
N LEU A 107 0.47 16.40 -17.41
CA LEU A 107 0.91 15.76 -18.66
C LEU A 107 -0.26 15.46 -19.60
N GLU A 108 -1.38 14.99 -19.06
CA GLU A 108 -2.59 14.70 -19.83
C GLU A 108 -3.19 15.98 -20.44
N LEU A 109 -3.20 17.10 -19.70
CA LEU A 109 -3.65 18.40 -20.22
C LEU A 109 -2.78 18.94 -21.36
N PHE A 110 -1.49 18.59 -21.42
CA PHE A 110 -0.61 18.96 -22.53
C PHE A 110 -0.79 18.06 -23.76
N VAL A 111 -1.14 16.79 -23.55
CA VAL A 111 -1.27 15.80 -24.63
C VAL A 111 -2.66 15.83 -25.26
N VAL A 112 -3.72 16.07 -24.48
CA VAL A 112 -5.11 16.03 -24.95
C VAL A 112 -5.56 17.43 -25.40
N PRO A 113 -5.89 17.64 -26.69
CA PRO A 113 -6.40 18.91 -27.18
C PRO A 113 -7.67 19.32 -26.43
N ARG A 114 -7.82 20.63 -26.15
CA ARG A 114 -8.97 21.18 -25.41
C ARG A 114 -10.34 20.85 -26.00
N VAL A 115 -10.39 20.53 -27.29
CA VAL A 115 -11.61 20.18 -28.01
C VAL A 115 -12.16 18.81 -27.58
N GLU A 116 -11.33 17.95 -26.99
CA GLU A 116 -11.67 16.58 -26.58
C GLU A 116 -11.93 16.44 -25.07
N TRP A 117 -12.07 17.54 -24.33
CA TRP A 117 -12.27 17.53 -22.87
C TRP A 117 -13.72 17.26 -22.44
N GLY A 118 -14.65 17.08 -23.38
CA GLY A 118 -16.09 16.85 -23.15
C GLY A 118 -16.47 15.37 -23.15
#